data_AF-N8W9Y9-F1
#
_entry.id   AF-N8W9Y9-F1
#
_cell.length_a   1.000
_cell.length_b   1.000
_cell.length_c   1.000
_cell.angle_alpha   90.00
_cell.angle_beta   90.00
_cell.angle_gamma   90.00
#
_symmetry.space_group_name_H-M   'P 1'
#
loop_
_entity.id
_entity.type
_entity.pdbx_description
1 polymer ?
#
loop_
_entity_poly.entity_id
_entity_poly.type
_entity_poly.pdbx_seq_one_letter_code
_entity_poly.pdbx_strand_id
1 'polypeptide(L)'
;MNWVLTLSCFFTVLILALSLLSSLWVKDKINRILTAIAFSGLYSFILGGVFNQAYIGFMEGDIEETLIFSAFSKNLFFGTIYQLFTLIILVCLLVRVFIIRKRSKKP
;
A
#
# COMPACT_ATOMS: atom_id res chain seq x y z
N MET A 1 6.80 24.20 -3.50
CA MET A 1 7.23 22.99 -4.25
C MET A 1 7.94 21.95 -3.37
N ASN A 2 8.83 22.36 -2.44
CA ASN A 2 9.56 21.42 -1.57
C ASN A 2 8.67 20.63 -0.59
N TRP A 3 7.66 21.27 0.02
CA TRP A 3 6.78 20.61 1.00
C TRP A 3 6.04 19.38 0.45
N VAL A 4 5.60 19.43 -0.81
CA VAL A 4 4.91 18.31 -1.48
C VAL A 4 5.84 17.11 -1.65
N LEU A 5 7.11 17.34 -2.00
CA LEU A 5 8.13 16.29 -2.12
C LEU A 5 8.45 15.67 -0.77
N THR A 6 8.61 16.49 0.26
CA THR A 6 8.88 16.02 1.63
C THR A 6 7.73 15.16 2.15
N LEU A 7 6.48 15.61 1.98
CA LEU A 7 5.29 14.86 2.39
C LEU A 7 5.08 13.60 1.55
N SER A 8 5.33 13.64 0.24
CA SER A 8 5.30 12.45 -0.62
C SER A 8 6.32 11.39 -0.17
N CYS A 9 7.53 11.82 0.18
CA CYS A 9 8.57 10.96 0.75
C CYS A 9 8.09 10.36 2.09
N PHE A 10 7.49 11.19 2.95
CA PHE A 10 6.90 10.73 4.21
C PHE A 10 5.83 9.65 3.99
N PHE A 11 4.87 9.86 3.08
CA PHE A 11 3.86 8.84 2.75
C PHE A 11 4.47 7.55 2.21
N THR A 12 5.50 7.67 1.37
CA THR A 12 6.23 6.53 0.84
C THR A 12 6.90 5.74 1.96
N VAL A 13 7.67 6.40 2.82
CA VAL A 13 8.36 5.76 3.94
C VAL A 13 7.36 5.16 4.92
N LEU A 14 6.25 5.84 5.20
CA LEU A 14 5.19 5.35 6.08
C LEU A 14 4.59 4.04 5.56
N ILE A 15 4.17 3.98 4.29
CA ILE A 15 3.60 2.79 3.67
C ILE A 15 4.62 1.65 3.67
N LEU A 16 5.88 1.95 3.36
CA LEU A 16 6.97 0.97 3.32
C LEU A 16 7.30 0.43 4.72
N ALA A 17 7.34 1.29 5.74
CA ALA A 17 7.57 0.88 7.12
C ALA A 17 6.44 -0.02 7.64
N LEU A 18 5.18 0.37 7.41
CA LEU A 18 4.02 -0.43 7.79
C LEU A 18 4.01 -1.79 7.07
N SER A 19 4.30 -1.80 5.78
CA SER A 19 4.29 -3.02 4.99
C SER A 19 5.40 -3.99 5.39
N LEU A 20 6.60 -3.47 5.66
CA LEU A 20 7.71 -4.26 6.18
C LEU A 20 7.39 -4.82 7.57
N LEU A 21 6.85 -4.00 8.47
CA LEU A 21 6.48 -4.41 9.82
C LEU A 21 5.46 -5.56 9.81
N SER A 22 4.43 -5.45 8.97
CA SER A 22 3.40 -6.49 8.81
C SER A 22 3.93 -7.75 8.13
N SER A 23 5.01 -7.66 7.35
CA SER A 23 5.65 -8.83 6.74
C SER A 23 6.56 -9.61 7.69
N LEU A 24 6.99 -9.05 8.84
CA LEU A 24 8.00 -9.66 9.72
C LEU A 24 7.60 -11.05 10.25
N TRP A 25 6.30 -11.34 10.29
CA TRP A 25 5.74 -12.59 10.81
C TRP A 25 5.92 -13.78 9.84
N VAL A 26 6.28 -13.51 8.59
CA VAL A 26 6.48 -14.52 7.55
C VAL A 26 7.92 -15.03 7.56
N LYS A 27 8.11 -16.32 7.87
CA LYS A 27 9.44 -16.96 7.96
C LYS A 27 10.15 -17.06 6.60
N ASP A 28 9.43 -17.43 5.55
CA ASP A 28 10.00 -17.59 4.21
C ASP A 28 10.38 -16.24 3.59
N LYS A 29 11.65 -16.07 3.20
CA LYS A 29 12.16 -14.81 2.61
C LYS A 29 11.34 -14.34 1.40
N ILE A 30 11.00 -15.27 0.50
CA ILE A 30 10.21 -14.96 -0.71
C ILE A 30 8.80 -14.53 -0.31
N ASN A 31 8.11 -15.32 0.53
CA ASN A 31 6.75 -14.99 0.94
C ASN A 31 6.71 -13.69 1.75
N ARG A 32 7.74 -13.38 2.53
CA ARG A 32 7.89 -12.13 3.26
C ARG A 32 7.92 -10.92 2.34
N ILE A 33 8.71 -10.97 1.27
CA ILE A 33 8.76 -9.89 0.28
C ILE A 33 7.41 -9.75 -0.44
N LEU A 34 6.82 -10.85 -0.92
CA LEU A 34 5.50 -10.80 -1.55
C LEU A 34 4.45 -10.22 -0.59
N THR A 35 4.51 -10.59 0.69
CA THR A 35 3.57 -10.13 1.72
C THR A 35 3.76 -8.64 1.99
N ALA A 36 5.00 -8.16 2.05
CA ALA A 36 5.29 -6.73 2.15
C ALA A 36 4.72 -5.95 0.95
N ILE A 37 4.88 -6.46 -0.28
CA ILE A 37 4.33 -5.81 -1.48
C ILE A 37 2.79 -5.83 -1.46
N ALA A 38 2.17 -6.92 -1.02
CA ALA A 38 0.72 -6.98 -0.87
C ALA A 38 0.20 -5.98 0.18
N PHE A 39 0.88 -5.89 1.33
CA PHE A 39 0.53 -4.94 2.38
C PHE A 39 0.75 -3.49 1.97
N SER A 40 1.80 -3.15 1.20
CA SER A 40 1.97 -1.77 0.72
C SER A 40 0.83 -1.34 -0.21
N GLY A 41 0.32 -2.24 -1.05
CA GLY A 41 -0.90 -2.01 -1.83
C GLY A 41 -2.13 -1.78 -0.96
N LEU A 42 -2.31 -2.64 0.05
CA LEU A 42 -3.43 -2.55 0.98
C LEU A 42 -3.40 -1.25 1.81
N TYR A 43 -2.24 -0.85 2.32
CA TYR A 43 -2.09 0.40 3.07
C TYR A 43 -2.25 1.63 2.17
N SER A 44 -1.72 1.61 0.94
CA SER A 44 -1.97 2.67 -0.03
C SER A 44 -3.46 2.82 -0.34
N PHE A 45 -4.18 1.71 -0.49
CA PHE A 45 -5.64 1.71 -0.70
C PHE A 45 -6.39 2.29 0.51
N ILE A 46 -6.05 1.86 1.73
CA ILE A 46 -6.67 2.38 2.97
C ILE A 46 -6.43 3.88 3.09
N LEU A 47 -5.18 4.33 2.91
CA LEU A 47 -4.84 5.76 2.97
C LEU A 47 -5.58 6.54 1.89
N GLY A 48 -5.76 5.98 0.69
CA GLY A 48 -6.57 6.59 -0.36
C GLY A 48 -8.02 6.82 0.06
N GLY A 49 -8.62 5.87 0.78
CA GLY A 49 -9.95 6.04 1.37
C GLY A 49 -10.00 7.10 2.48
N VAL A 50 -8.98 7.14 3.36
CA VAL A 50 -8.88 8.13 4.44
C VAL A 50 -8.69 9.55 3.90
N PHE A 51 -7.86 9.71 2.86
CA PHE A 51 -7.61 11.00 2.22
C PHE A 51 -8.65 11.38 1.16
N ASN A 52 -9.77 10.67 1.10
CA ASN A 52 -10.88 11.08 0.22
C ASN A 52 -11.49 12.41 0.66
N GLN A 53 -11.46 12.74 1.95
CA GLN A 53 -11.84 14.07 2.44
C GLN A 53 -10.87 15.14 1.91
N ALA A 54 -9.56 14.90 2.01
CA ALA A 54 -8.53 15.79 1.45
C ALA A 54 -8.63 15.97 -0.09
N TYR A 55 -9.24 15.02 -0.80
CA TYR A 55 -9.55 15.18 -2.23
C TYR A 55 -10.70 16.18 -2.46
N ILE A 56 -11.69 16.21 -1.56
CA ILE A 56 -12.83 17.13 -1.66
C ILE A 56 -12.35 18.57 -1.44
N GLY A 57 -11.59 18.88 -0.38
CA GLY A 57 -11.06 20.23 -0.20
C GLY A 57 -9.97 20.60 -1.22
N PHE A 58 -9.27 19.63 -1.82
CA PHE A 58 -8.46 19.89 -3.02
C PHE A 58 -9.32 20.45 -4.17
N MET A 59 -10.51 19.89 -4.41
CA MET A 59 -11.42 20.36 -5.45
C MET A 59 -12.05 21.72 -5.11
N GLU A 60 -12.22 22.03 -3.82
CA GLU A 60 -12.72 23.31 -3.32
C GLU A 60 -11.63 24.42 -3.29
N GLY A 61 -10.38 24.06 -3.56
CA GLY A 61 -9.25 24.99 -3.59
C GLY A 61 -8.65 25.30 -2.22
N ASP A 62 -8.91 24.46 -1.22
CA ASP A 62 -8.38 24.63 0.13
C ASP A 62 -6.88 24.30 0.14
N ILE A 63 -6.07 25.21 0.70
CA ILE A 63 -4.61 25.20 0.55
C ILE A 63 -4.00 23.99 1.26
N GLU A 64 -4.50 23.67 2.45
CA GLU A 64 -3.99 22.57 3.27
C GLU A 64 -4.34 21.22 2.67
N GLU A 65 -5.60 21.02 2.28
CA GLU A 65 -6.07 19.78 1.67
C GLU A 65 -5.41 19.55 0.30
N THR A 66 -5.21 20.62 -0.48
CA THR A 66 -4.48 20.58 -1.74
C THR A 66 -3.04 20.11 -1.56
N LEU A 67 -2.37 20.57 -0.51
CA LEU A 67 -1.01 20.16 -0.20
C LEU A 67 -0.94 18.67 0.14
N ILE A 68 -1.85 18.20 1.00
CA ILE A 68 -1.92 16.81 1.47
C ILE A 68 -2.24 15.87 0.31
N PHE A 69 -3.27 16.17 -0.48
CA PHE A 69 -3.67 15.35 -1.61
C PHE A 69 -2.61 15.34 -2.71
N SER A 70 -1.99 16.49 -3.01
CA SER A 70 -0.88 16.56 -3.99
C SER A 70 0.34 15.77 -3.54
N ALA A 71 0.64 15.74 -2.25
CA ALA A 71 1.73 14.95 -1.71
C ALA A 71 1.40 13.45 -1.72
N PHE A 72 0.19 13.09 -1.32
CA PHE A 72 -0.27 11.70 -1.32
C PHE A 72 -0.31 11.14 -2.75
N SER A 73 -0.86 11.86 -3.71
CA SER A 73 -0.93 11.41 -5.12
C SER A 73 0.44 11.24 -5.80
N LYS A 74 1.49 11.85 -5.25
CA LYS A 74 2.87 11.72 -5.76
C LYS A 74 3.70 10.67 -5.03
N ASN A 75 3.12 9.90 -4.12
CA ASN A 75 3.86 8.85 -3.42
C ASN A 75 4.13 7.64 -4.35
N LEU A 76 5.15 6.82 -4.04
CA LEU A 76 5.57 5.69 -4.91
C LEU A 76 4.52 4.58 -5.07
N PHE A 77 3.55 4.52 -4.16
CA PHE A 77 2.55 3.47 -4.08
C PHE A 77 1.16 3.94 -4.50
N PHE A 78 1.06 5.16 -5.03
CA PHE A 78 -0.20 5.74 -5.49
C PHE A 78 -0.51 5.31 -6.92
N GLY A 79 -1.81 5.16 -7.21
CA GLY A 79 -2.33 4.95 -8.55
C GLY A 79 -2.83 3.53 -8.82
N THR A 80 -3.75 3.46 -9.78
CA THR A 80 -4.49 2.24 -10.13
C THR A 80 -3.58 1.11 -10.61
N ILE A 81 -2.50 1.43 -11.33
CA ILE A 81 -1.54 0.42 -11.83
C ILE A 81 -0.88 -0.32 -10.65
N TYR A 82 -0.44 0.42 -9.64
CA TYR A 82 0.17 -0.17 -8.45
C TYR A 82 -0.84 -1.00 -7.65
N GLN A 83 -2.07 -0.53 -7.53
CA GLN A 83 -3.16 -1.29 -6.89
C GLN A 83 -3.48 -2.60 -7.64
N LEU A 84 -3.55 -2.58 -8.97
CA LEU A 84 -3.76 -3.81 -9.76
C LEU A 84 -2.60 -4.79 -9.61
N PHE A 85 -1.36 -4.30 -9.63
CA PHE A 85 -0.17 -5.13 -9.42
C PHE A 85 -0.18 -5.80 -8.03
N THR A 86 -0.48 -5.04 -6.99
CA THR A 86 -0.54 -5.56 -5.62
C THR A 86 -1.72 -6.51 -5.41
N LEU A 87 -2.85 -6.31 -6.10
CA LEU A 87 -3.98 -7.24 -6.12
C LEU A 87 -3.59 -8.60 -6.72
N ILE A 88 -2.88 -8.62 -7.85
CA ILE A 88 -2.40 -9.85 -8.49
C ILE A 88 -1.47 -10.62 -7.53
N ILE A 89 -0.57 -9.91 -6.85
CA ILE A 89 0.33 -10.50 -5.85
C ILE A 89 -0.45 -11.07 -4.66
N LEU A 90 -1.46 -10.35 -4.17
CA LEU A 90 -2.33 -10.81 -3.09
C LEU A 90 -3.05 -12.11 -3.48
N VAL A 91 -3.60 -12.18 -4.70
CA VAL A 91 -4.26 -13.39 -5.22
C VAL A 91 -3.26 -14.55 -5.31
N CYS A 92 -2.05 -14.30 -5.82
CA CYS A 92 -0.99 -15.31 -5.90
C CYS A 92 -0.59 -15.86 -4.52
N LEU A 93 -0.47 -14.98 -3.51
CA LEU A 93 -0.22 -15.36 -2.13
C LEU A 93 -1.36 -16.21 -1.55
N LEU A 94 -2.62 -15.79 -1.74
CA LEU A 94 -3.77 -16.54 -1.27
C LEU A 94 -3.81 -17.94 -1.88
N VAL A 95 -3.65 -18.05 -3.21
CA VAL A 95 -3.61 -19.34 -3.90
C VAL A 95 -2.52 -20.24 -3.32
N ARG A 96 -1.31 -19.72 -3.09
CA ARG A 96 -0.22 -20.48 -2.45
C ARG A 96 -0.58 -20.95 -1.04
N VAL A 97 -1.13 -20.07 -0.21
CA VAL A 97 -1.55 -20.40 1.17
C VAL A 97 -2.61 -21.50 1.17
N PHE A 98 -3.61 -21.41 0.28
CA PHE A 98 -4.66 -22.42 0.16
C PHE A 98 -4.13 -23.77 -0.35
N ILE A 99 -3.20 -23.78 -1.31
CA ILE A 99 -2.57 -25.01 -1.82
C ILE A 99 -1.73 -25.69 -0.73
N ILE A 100 -0.90 -24.92 0.01
CA ILE A 100 -0.05 -25.45 1.08
C ILE A 100 -0.92 -26.04 2.20
N ARG A 101 -1.99 -25.34 2.61
CA ARG A 101 -2.94 -25.87 3.60
C ARG A 101 -3.63 -27.15 3.13
N LYS A 102 -3.98 -27.28 1.85
CA LYS A 102 -4.56 -28.51 1.30
C LYS A 102 -3.58 -29.68 1.28
N ARG A 103 -2.29 -29.45 1.02
CA ARG A 103 -1.26 -30.51 1.09
C ARG A 103 -0.99 -30.97 2.52
N SER A 104 -1.04 -30.06 3.50
CA SER A 104 -0.87 -30.39 4.92
C SER A 104 -2.06 -31.13 5.54
N LYS A 105 -3.22 -31.15 4.88
CA LYS A 105 -4.43 -31.86 5.32
C LYS A 105 -4.67 -33.18 4.60
N LYS A 106 -3.76 -33.63 3.72
CA LYS A 106 -3.78 -35.01 3.24
C LYS A 106 -3.14 -35.88 4.34
N PRO A 107 -3.89 -36.80 4.97
CA PRO A 107 -3.32 -37.79 5.86
C PRO A 107 -2.39 -38.74 5.09
#